data_AF-Q46553-F1
#
_entry.id   AF-Q46553-F1
#
_cell.length_a   1.000
_cell.length_b   1.000
_cell.length_c   1.000
_cell.angle_alpha   90.00
_cell.angle_beta   90.00
_cell.angle_gamma   90.00
#
_symmetry.space_group_name_H-M   'P 1'
#
loop_
_entity.id
_entity.type
_entity.pdbx_description
1 polymer ?
#
loop_
_entity_poly.entity_id
_entity_poly.type
_entity_poly.pdbx_seq_one_letter_code
_entity_poly.pdbx_strand_id
1 'polypeptide(L)' 'MSNSLSLTITVLNPDDVLLSLLSCIELAADHPDRELNHDMQSDLLRLAYHLTQALNAQNAAAIAALED' A
#
# COMPACT_ATOMS: atom_id res chain seq x y z
N MET A 1 18.86 -22.47 -27.19
CA MET A 1 17.42 -22.27 -26.92
C MET A 1 17.31 -21.45 -25.65
N SER A 2 16.91 -20.19 -25.74
CA SER A 2 16.85 -19.28 -24.61
C SER A 2 15.43 -19.28 -24.06
N ASN A 3 15.21 -19.91 -22.90
CA ASN A 3 13.92 -19.83 -22.20
C ASN A 3 13.75 -18.40 -21.69
N SER A 4 12.86 -17.64 -22.33
CA SER A 4 12.42 -16.35 -21.82
C SER A 4 11.47 -16.61 -20.64
N LEU A 5 11.94 -16.40 -19.42
CA LEU A 5 11.06 -16.30 -18.26
C LEU A 5 10.30 -14.99 -18.39
N SER A 6 9.07 -15.06 -18.93
CA SER A 6 8.13 -13.94 -18.91
C SER A 6 7.73 -13.68 -17.47
N LEU A 7 8.36 -12.69 -16.84
CA LEU A 7 8.01 -12.24 -15.50
C LEU A 7 6.68 -11.48 -15.58
N THR A 8 5.57 -12.14 -15.23
CA THR A 8 4.29 -11.45 -15.08
C THR A 8 4.36 -10.62 -13.80
N ILE A 9 4.63 -9.32 -13.94
CA ILE A 9 4.53 -8.36 -12.83
C ILE A 9 3.04 -8.01 -12.70
N THR A 10 2.39 -8.49 -11.64
CA THR A 10 1.06 -8.00 -11.28
C THR A 10 1.23 -6.60 -10.70
N VAL A 11 0.87 -5.58 -11.49
CA VAL A 11 0.78 -4.20 -10.98
C VAL A 11 -0.50 -4.12 -10.16
N LEU A 12 -0.35 -4.00 -8.84
CA LEU A 12 -1.47 -3.80 -7.94
C LEU A 12 -1.86 -2.31 -7.96
N ASN A 13 -3.17 -2.04 -7.94
CA ASN A 13 -3.65 -0.68 -7.78
C ASN A 13 -3.25 -0.18 -6.37
N PRO A 14 -2.52 0.94 -6.27
CA PRO A 14 -2.01 1.43 -4.99
C PRO A 14 -3.13 1.84 -4.01
N ASP A 15 -4.31 2.27 -4.49
CA ASP A 15 -5.47 2.56 -3.63
C ASP A 15 -6.03 1.28 -3.01
N ASP A 16 -6.16 0.21 -3.80
CA ASP A 16 -6.65 -1.09 -3.33
C ASP A 16 -5.68 -1.71 -2.29
N VAL A 17 -4.37 -1.52 -2.50
CA VAL A 17 -3.33 -1.94 -1.55
C VAL A 17 -3.43 -1.14 -0.26
N LEU A 18 -3.61 0.18 -0.33
CA LEU A 18 -3.76 1.03 0.85
C LEU A 18 -5.00 0.64 1.66
N LEU A 19 -6.14 0.45 1.00
CA LEU A 19 -7.39 0.03 1.65
C LEU A 19 -7.24 -1.33 2.34
N SER A 20 -6.63 -2.30 1.65
CA SER A 20 -6.38 -3.63 2.22
C SER A 20 -5.46 -3.55 3.44
N LEU A 21 -4.41 -2.72 3.37
CA LEU A 21 -3.47 -2.53 4.45
C LEU A 21 -4.12 -1.88 5.69
N LEU A 22 -4.93 -0.84 5.49
CA LEU A 22 -5.68 -0.18 6.57
C LEU A 22 -6.66 -1.16 7.24
N SER A 23 -7.36 -1.97 6.44
CA SER A 23 -8.25 -3.01 6.97
C SER A 23 -7.51 -4.05 7.82
N CYS A 24 -6.28 -4.45 7.41
CA CYS A 24 -5.45 -5.33 8.23
C CYS A 24 -5.05 -4.70 9.56
N ILE A 25 -4.75 -3.41 9.58
CA ILE A 25 -4.39 -2.68 10.80
C ILE A 25 -5.60 -2.55 11.73
N GLU A 26 -6.78 -2.23 11.21
CA GLU A 26 -8.04 -2.18 11.98
C GLU A 26 -8.36 -3.53 12.61
N LEU A 27 -8.30 -4.61 11.82
CA LEU A 27 -8.55 -5.97 12.31
C LEU A 27 -7.56 -6.39 13.41
N ALA A 28 -6.30 -5.95 13.30
CA ALA A 28 -5.27 -6.20 14.30
C ALA A 28 -5.53 -5.43 15.61
N ALA A 29 -6.00 -4.20 15.50
CA ALA A 29 -6.35 -3.38 16.65
C ALA A 29 -7.56 -3.93 17.43
N ASP A 30 -8.56 -4.48 16.71
CA ASP A 30 -9.76 -5.08 17.30
C ASP A 30 -9.51 -6.47 17.92
N HIS A 31 -8.41 -7.12 17.56
CA HIS A 31 -8.03 -8.44 18.05
C HIS A 31 -6.57 -8.45 18.54
N PRO A 32 -6.26 -7.80 19.68
CA PRO A 32 -4.90 -7.71 20.20
C PRO A 32 -4.27 -9.06 20.56
N ASP A 33 -5.11 -10.09 20.74
CA ASP A 33 -4.68 -11.48 20.98
C ASP A 33 -4.26 -12.21 19.68
N ARG A 34 -4.51 -11.62 18.51
CA ARG A 34 -4.21 -12.20 17.18
C ARG A 34 -2.96 -11.55 16.57
N GLU A 35 -1.83 -12.18 16.86
CA GLU A 35 -0.62 -12.35 16.02
C GLU A 35 0.20 -11.15 15.53
N LEU A 36 -0.31 -9.91 15.52
CA LEU A 36 0.51 -8.75 15.14
C LEU A 36 1.15 -8.13 16.38
N ASN A 37 2.44 -8.40 16.58
CA ASN A 37 3.22 -7.72 17.60
C ASN A 37 3.31 -6.21 17.32
N HIS A 38 3.64 -5.44 18.35
CA HIS A 38 3.70 -3.97 18.27
C HIS A 38 4.63 -3.47 17.15
N ASP A 39 5.73 -4.17 16.87
CA ASP A 39 6.68 -3.79 15.82
C ASP A 39 6.08 -3.95 14.43
N MET A 40 5.40 -5.06 14.17
CA MET A 40 4.69 -5.30 12.91
C MET A 40 3.55 -4.30 12.71
N GLN A 41 2.82 -3.93 13.77
CA GLN A 41 1.82 -2.87 13.69
C GLN A 41 2.45 -1.52 13.35
N SER A 42 3.59 -1.18 13.95
CA SER A 42 4.32 0.05 13.65
C SER A 42 4.80 0.09 12.20
N ASP A 43 5.33 -1.02 11.69
CA ASP A 43 5.82 -1.12 10.31
C ASP A 43 4.68 -1.06 9.30
N LEU A 44 3.53 -1.69 9.57
CA LEU A 44 2.33 -1.57 8.74
C LEU A 44 1.81 -0.13 8.71
N LEU A 45 1.78 0.56 9.85
CA LEU A 45 1.39 1.97 9.92
C LEU A 45 2.34 2.87 9.11
N ARG A 46 3.66 2.64 9.20
CA ARG A 46 4.64 3.37 8.38
C ARG A 46 4.44 3.10 6.90
N LEU A 47 4.18 1.86 6.51
CA LEU A 47 3.91 1.51 5.12
C LEU A 47 2.65 2.23 4.61
N ALA A 48 1.57 2.24 5.39
CA ALA A 48 0.32 2.93 5.06
C ALA A 48 0.56 4.44 4.87
N TYR A 49 1.34 5.03 5.77
CA TYR A 49 1.70 6.44 5.71
C TYR A 49 2.47 6.78 4.43
N HIS A 50 3.51 6.02 4.10
CA HIS A 50 4.32 6.27 2.91
C HIS A 50 3.54 6.06 1.61
N LEU A 51 2.68 5.03 1.55
CA LEU A 51 1.83 4.78 0.39
C LEU A 51 0.81 5.92 0.21
N THR A 52 0.20 6.40 1.30
CA THR A 52 -0.71 7.55 1.28
C THR A 52 -0.02 8.82 0.77
N GLN A 53 1.22 9.08 1.20
CA GLN A 53 1.99 10.22 0.68
C GLN A 53 2.26 10.11 -0.82
N ALA A 54 2.65 8.93 -1.30
CA ALA A 54 2.91 8.70 -2.71
C ALA A 54 1.65 8.91 -3.57
N LEU A 55 0.50 8.40 -3.12
CA LEU A 55 -0.80 8.60 -3.77
C LEU A 55 -1.19 10.08 -3.79
N ASN A 56 -1.04 10.80 -2.67
CA ASN A 56 -1.34 12.23 -2.63
C ASN A 56 -0.44 13.04 -3.57
N ALA A 57 0.84 12.73 -3.65
CA ALA A 57 1.77 13.39 -4.57
C ALA A 57 1.40 13.11 -6.04
N GLN A 58 1.05 11.86 -6.36
CA GLN A 58 0.59 11.47 -7.69
C GLN A 58 -0.70 12.21 -8.07
N ASN A 59 -1.67 12.28 -7.15
CA ASN A 59 -2.93 12.98 -7.37
C ASN A 59 -2.72 14.49 -7.56
N ALA A 60 -1.87 15.12 -6.74
CA ALA A 60 -1.53 16.53 -6.90
C ALA A 60 -0.87 16.82 -8.26
N ALA A 61 0.04 15.95 -8.70
CA ALA A 61 0.67 16.08 -10.01
C ALA A 61 -0.33 15.89 -11.16
N ALA A 62 -1.26 14.95 -11.03
CA ALA A 62 -2.32 14.71 -12.02
C ALA A 62 -3.28 15.90 -12.12
N ILE A 63 -3.66 16.52 -10.99
CA ILE A 63 -4.50 17.71 -10.96
C ILE A 63 -3.78 18.89 -11.64
N ALA A 64 -2.51 19.13 -11.29
CA ALA A 64 -1.72 20.21 -11.89
C ALA A 64 -1.62 20.06 -13.42
N ALA A 65 -1.55 18.82 -13.93
CA ALA A 65 -1.51 18.55 -15.37
C ALA A 65 -2.85 18.77 -16.11
N LEU A 66 -3.97 18.91 -15.38
CA LEU A 66 -5.30 19.21 -15.95
C LEU A 66 -5.58 20.72 -15.98
N GLU A 67 -4.82 21.52 -15.22
CA GLU A 67 -4.97 22.97 -15.09
C GLU A 67 -4.08 23.77 -16.06
N ASP A 68 -3.17 23.10 -16.78
CA ASP A 68 -2.21 23.65 -17.78
C ASP A 68 -2.72 23.45 -19.22
#